data_AF-A0A7J5X513-F1
#
_entry.id   AF-A0A7J5X513-F1
#
_cell.length_a   1.000
_cell.length_b   1.000
_cell.length_c   1.000
_cell.angle_alpha   90.00
_cell.angle_beta   90.00
_cell.angle_gamma   90.00
#
_symmetry.space_group_name_H-M   'P 1'
#
loop_
_entity.id
_entity.type
_entity.pdbx_description
1 polymer ?
#
loop_
_entity_poly.entity_id
_entity_poly.type
_entity_poly.pdbx_seq_one_letter_code
_entity_poly.pdbx_strand_id
1 'polypeptide(L)'
;MNKLEIALMCNMWNAILQRFQGVSAALQAVELDLCNAVDLVRSLREYVAGLRDQFDNFETAAKNIPHRVRRTLKKEKKKESAVDSSEPECELSGRSRVRTSVFIRVIDRLVSELDRRYQSYNDVCENFGFLNRFHSISPQDLRSAARSLQQKYSSDLEEEFVEEAVHFRELRAGPASGEVLGVWGGQVLAVSGVELAVWWGWQVLALAVPGGQVLAVSGGGRC
;
A
#
# COMPACT_ATOMS: atom_id res chain seq x y z
N MET A 1 -6.98 -17.53 -37.59
CA MET A 1 -6.40 -16.32 -37.00
C MET A 1 -5.29 -15.84 -37.92
N ASN A 2 -5.40 -14.62 -38.44
CA ASN A 2 -4.45 -14.06 -39.40
C ASN A 2 -3.18 -13.56 -38.69
N LYS A 3 -2.07 -13.37 -39.43
CA LYS A 3 -0.78 -12.96 -38.84
C LYS A 3 -0.88 -11.65 -38.05
N LEU A 4 -1.71 -10.72 -38.51
CA LEU A 4 -1.96 -9.45 -37.83
C LEU A 4 -2.70 -9.67 -36.50
N GLU A 5 -3.71 -10.53 -36.46
CA GLU A 5 -4.46 -10.86 -35.24
C GLU A 5 -3.57 -11.54 -34.21
N ILE A 6 -2.70 -12.46 -34.63
CA ILE A 6 -1.74 -13.13 -33.74
C ILE A 6 -0.79 -12.08 -33.13
N ALA A 7 -0.21 -11.22 -33.97
CA ALA A 7 0.67 -10.13 -33.52
C ALA A 7 -0.03 -9.19 -32.53
N LEU A 8 -1.28 -8.80 -32.80
CA LEU A 8 -2.10 -7.97 -31.93
C LEU A 8 -2.30 -8.64 -30.57
N MET A 9 -2.72 -9.91 -30.56
CA MET A 9 -2.94 -10.67 -29.33
C MET A 9 -1.66 -10.85 -28.53
N CYS A 10 -0.52 -11.12 -29.18
CA CYS A 10 0.78 -11.21 -28.51
C CYS A 10 1.16 -9.89 -27.84
N ASN A 11 0.99 -8.75 -28.52
CA ASN A 11 1.31 -7.44 -27.95
C ASN A 11 0.41 -7.11 -26.75
N MET A 12 -0.91 -7.39 -26.88
CA MET A 12 -1.87 -7.22 -25.80
C MET A 12 -1.51 -8.07 -24.58
N TRP A 13 -1.29 -9.38 -24.77
CA TRP A 13 -0.93 -10.28 -23.68
C TRP A 13 0.40 -9.92 -23.04
N ASN A 14 1.40 -9.51 -23.83
CA ASN A 14 2.68 -9.06 -23.29
C ASN A 14 2.48 -7.85 -22.35
N ALA A 15 1.69 -6.85 -22.75
CA ALA A 15 1.42 -5.69 -21.90
C ALA A 15 0.71 -6.07 -20.60
N ILE A 16 -0.32 -6.93 -20.69
CA ILE A 16 -1.07 -7.42 -19.52
C ILE A 16 -0.14 -8.21 -18.59
N LEU A 17 0.54 -9.23 -19.11
CA LEU A 17 1.37 -10.14 -18.31
C LEU A 17 2.53 -9.42 -17.63
N GLN A 18 3.14 -8.44 -18.29
CA GLN A 18 4.20 -7.62 -17.67
C GLN A 18 3.68 -6.85 -16.44
N ARG A 19 2.50 -6.22 -16.54
CA ARG A 19 1.91 -5.51 -15.39
C ARG A 19 1.45 -6.46 -14.30
N PHE A 20 0.86 -7.59 -14.65
CA PHE A 20 0.50 -8.62 -13.68
C PHE A 20 1.71 -9.14 -12.92
N GLN A 21 2.82 -9.41 -13.60
CA GLN A 21 4.05 -9.87 -12.96
C GLN A 21 4.60 -8.83 -11.99
N GLY A 22 4.64 -7.55 -12.39
CA GLY A 22 5.12 -6.46 -11.53
C GLY A 22 4.28 -6.32 -10.26
N VAL A 23 2.96 -6.36 -10.39
CA VAL A 23 2.04 -6.30 -9.23
C VAL A 23 2.13 -7.56 -8.39
N SER A 24 2.26 -8.75 -8.99
CA SER A 24 2.42 -10.00 -8.25
C SER A 24 3.71 -10.02 -7.43
N ALA A 25 4.81 -9.51 -7.97
CA ALA A 25 6.07 -9.38 -7.25
C ALA A 25 5.94 -8.38 -6.08
N ALA A 26 5.29 -7.23 -6.31
CA ALA A 26 5.04 -6.25 -5.27
C ALA A 26 4.13 -6.80 -4.15
N LEU A 27 3.11 -7.59 -4.50
CA LEU A 27 2.23 -8.26 -3.54
C LEU A 27 2.93 -9.31 -2.67
N GLN A 28 4.11 -9.78 -3.08
CA GLN A 28 4.91 -10.77 -2.36
C GLN A 28 6.05 -10.13 -1.55
N ALA A 29 6.13 -8.80 -1.52
CA ALA A 29 7.13 -8.11 -0.71
C ALA A 29 6.86 -8.33 0.80
N VAL A 30 7.92 -8.57 1.57
CA VAL A 30 7.83 -8.88 3.01
C VAL A 30 7.27 -7.70 3.82
N GLU A 31 7.66 -6.48 3.44
CA GLU A 31 7.26 -5.24 4.12
C GLU A 31 5.93 -4.66 3.58
N LEU A 32 5.16 -5.43 2.83
CA LEU A 32 3.92 -4.94 2.25
C LEU A 32 2.82 -4.82 3.29
N ASP A 33 2.30 -3.61 3.46
CA ASP A 33 1.10 -3.38 4.27
C ASP A 33 -0.19 -3.61 3.47
N LEU A 34 -1.25 -3.90 4.20
CA LEU A 34 -2.58 -4.20 3.67
C LEU A 34 -3.19 -3.08 2.82
N CYS A 35 -2.96 -1.81 3.18
CA CYS A 35 -3.51 -0.67 2.43
C CYS A 35 -2.82 -0.57 1.06
N ASN A 36 -1.50 -0.68 1.05
CA ASN A 36 -0.72 -0.71 -0.19
C ASN A 36 -1.08 -1.94 -1.06
N ALA A 37 -1.36 -3.10 -0.45
CA ALA A 37 -1.83 -4.27 -1.20
C ALA A 37 -3.16 -4.01 -1.94
N VAL A 38 -4.12 -3.35 -1.29
CA VAL A 38 -5.39 -2.92 -1.92
C VAL A 38 -5.12 -1.96 -3.07
N ASP A 39 -4.27 -0.95 -2.85
CA ASP A 39 -3.94 0.05 -3.85
C ASP A 39 -3.25 -0.55 -5.08
N LEU A 40 -2.36 -1.53 -4.89
CA LEU A 40 -1.71 -2.27 -5.98
C LEU A 40 -2.73 -3.00 -6.86
N VAL A 41 -3.67 -3.72 -6.25
CA VAL A 41 -4.71 -4.46 -7.00
C VAL A 41 -5.68 -3.48 -7.68
N ARG A 42 -6.03 -2.37 -7.03
CA ARG A 42 -6.85 -1.30 -7.63
C ARG A 42 -6.17 -0.71 -8.86
N SER A 43 -4.88 -0.36 -8.74
CA SER A 43 -4.10 0.19 -9.84
C SER A 43 -3.99 -0.79 -11.02
N LEU A 44 -3.82 -2.10 -10.75
CA LEU A 44 -3.81 -3.11 -11.80
C LEU A 44 -5.17 -3.20 -12.53
N ARG A 45 -6.27 -3.18 -11.78
CA ARG A 45 -7.63 -3.17 -12.33
C ARG A 45 -7.85 -1.97 -13.23
N GLU A 46 -7.51 -0.77 -12.76
CA GLU A 46 -7.62 0.48 -13.53
C GLU A 46 -6.76 0.46 -14.79
N TYR A 47 -5.52 -0.04 -14.68
CA TYR A 47 -4.65 -0.21 -15.84
C TYR A 47 -5.27 -1.12 -16.90
N VAL A 48 -5.77 -2.29 -16.51
CA VAL A 48 -6.39 -3.25 -17.45
C VAL A 48 -7.67 -2.69 -18.05
N ALA A 49 -8.50 -2.02 -17.24
CA ALA A 49 -9.70 -1.34 -17.74
C ALA A 49 -9.35 -0.27 -18.78
N GLY A 50 -8.27 0.49 -18.57
CA GLY A 50 -7.77 1.48 -19.53
C GLY A 50 -7.26 0.89 -20.84
N LEU A 51 -6.93 -0.41 -20.91
CA LEU A 51 -6.55 -1.06 -22.18
C LEU A 51 -7.75 -1.25 -23.12
N ARG A 52 -8.98 -1.22 -22.60
CA ARG A 52 -10.21 -1.47 -23.35
C ARG A 52 -10.36 -0.55 -24.57
N ASP A 53 -9.92 0.70 -24.42
CA ASP A 53 -10.01 1.73 -25.46
C ASP A 53 -8.75 1.83 -26.33
N GLN A 54 -7.74 0.99 -26.06
CA GLN A 54 -6.43 1.04 -26.74
C GLN A 54 -6.31 0.03 -27.90
N PHE A 55 -7.42 -0.54 -28.36
CA PHE A 55 -7.41 -1.51 -29.47
C PHE A 55 -6.63 -0.98 -30.70
N ASP A 56 -6.88 0.28 -31.08
CA ASP A 56 -6.29 0.89 -32.26
C ASP A 56 -4.76 1.09 -32.10
N ASN A 57 -4.28 1.31 -30.87
CA ASN A 57 -2.84 1.38 -30.56
C ASN A 57 -2.17 0.02 -30.74
N PHE A 58 -2.79 -1.05 -30.23
CA PHE A 58 -2.28 -2.42 -30.39
C PHE A 58 -2.32 -2.88 -31.85
N GLU A 59 -3.35 -2.50 -32.60
CA GLU A 59 -3.45 -2.79 -34.02
C GLU A 59 -2.34 -2.08 -34.82
N THR A 60 -2.10 -0.80 -34.53
CA THR A 60 -1.02 -0.03 -35.17
C THR A 60 0.36 -0.60 -34.83
N ALA A 61 0.59 -0.97 -33.56
CA ALA A 61 1.82 -1.64 -33.15
C ALA A 61 2.02 -3.00 -33.85
N ALA A 62 0.93 -3.76 -34.05
CA ALA A 62 0.97 -5.04 -34.77
C ALA A 62 1.29 -4.87 -36.27
N LYS A 63 0.78 -3.82 -36.91
CA LYS A 63 1.09 -3.48 -38.32
C LYS A 63 2.57 -3.10 -38.51
N ASN A 64 3.14 -2.43 -37.51
CA ASN A 64 4.51 -1.92 -37.54
C ASN A 64 5.58 -2.94 -37.09
N ILE A 65 5.22 -4.22 -36.89
CA ILE A 65 6.18 -5.23 -36.49
C ILE A 65 7.27 -5.42 -37.58
N PRO A 66 8.55 -5.28 -37.22
CA PRO A 66 9.65 -5.31 -38.20
C PRO A 66 9.72 -6.64 -38.96
N HIS A 67 10.13 -6.55 -40.23
CA HIS A 67 10.12 -7.63 -41.21
C HIS A 67 10.90 -8.90 -40.79
N ARG A 68 11.77 -8.80 -39.77
CA ARG A 68 12.55 -9.91 -39.20
C ARG A 68 11.68 -10.87 -38.37
N VAL A 69 10.70 -10.36 -37.61
CA VAL A 69 9.70 -11.16 -36.87
C VAL A 69 8.62 -11.71 -37.83
N ARG A 70 8.33 -10.98 -38.91
CA ARG A 70 7.44 -11.46 -39.98
C ARG A 70 7.98 -12.72 -40.69
N ARG A 71 9.30 -12.95 -40.69
CA ARG A 71 9.96 -14.14 -41.28
C ARG A 71 9.95 -15.37 -40.37
N THR A 72 9.99 -15.23 -39.05
CA THR A 72 9.84 -16.38 -38.14
C THR A 72 8.44 -16.99 -38.25
N LEU A 73 7.40 -16.15 -38.43
CA LEU A 73 6.03 -16.60 -38.78
C LEU A 73 5.87 -17.16 -40.21
N LYS A 74 6.90 -17.10 -41.06
CA LYS A 74 6.88 -17.65 -42.44
C LYS A 74 7.45 -19.07 -42.52
N LYS A 75 8.17 -19.56 -41.49
CA LYS A 75 8.89 -20.84 -41.60
C LYS A 75 8.02 -22.09 -41.55
N GLU A 76 6.73 -22.00 -41.22
CA GLU A 76 5.87 -23.20 -41.07
C GLU A 76 4.89 -23.49 -42.22
N LYS A 77 4.82 -22.69 -43.29
CA LYS A 77 3.97 -23.05 -44.44
C LYS A 77 4.63 -22.73 -45.77
N LYS A 78 5.17 -23.76 -46.42
CA LYS A 78 5.50 -23.76 -47.84
C LYS A 78 4.46 -24.58 -48.62
N LYS A 79 3.44 -23.90 -49.16
CA LYS A 79 2.69 -24.16 -50.42
C LYS A 79 1.67 -23.01 -50.58
N GLU A 80 1.90 -22.12 -51.55
CA GLU A 80 1.10 -21.90 -52.80
C GLU A 80 -0.37 -21.52 -52.53
N SER A 81 -1.00 -20.51 -53.14
CA SER A 81 -0.81 -19.85 -54.43
C SER A 81 -1.28 -18.38 -54.39
N ALA A 82 -0.97 -17.64 -55.46
CA ALA A 82 -1.44 -16.27 -55.72
C ALA A 82 -2.89 -16.26 -56.25
N VAL A 83 -3.73 -15.38 -55.69
CA VAL A 83 -4.89 -14.77 -56.36
C VAL A 83 -5.05 -13.36 -55.81
N ASP A 84 -5.08 -12.41 -56.74
CA ASP A 84 -5.40 -10.99 -56.59
C ASP A 84 -6.92 -10.81 -56.64
N SER A 85 -7.54 -10.20 -55.61
CA SER A 85 -8.77 -9.41 -55.78
C SER A 85 -9.18 -8.70 -54.48
N SER A 86 -9.16 -7.37 -54.56
CA SER A 86 -9.88 -6.34 -53.79
C SER A 86 -11.03 -6.77 -52.85
N GLU A 87 -10.91 -6.58 -51.53
CA GLU A 87 -12.06 -6.49 -50.60
C GLU A 87 -11.77 -5.66 -49.32
N PRO A 88 -12.22 -4.39 -49.20
CA PRO A 88 -12.21 -3.67 -47.92
C PRO A 88 -13.36 -4.06 -46.97
N GLU A 89 -14.46 -4.63 -47.48
CA GLU A 89 -15.65 -4.92 -46.67
C GLU A 89 -15.46 -6.12 -45.73
N CYS A 90 -14.74 -7.16 -46.18
CA CYS A 90 -14.46 -8.35 -45.36
C CYS A 90 -13.44 -8.06 -44.25
N GLU A 91 -12.51 -7.13 -44.47
CA GLU A 91 -11.51 -6.70 -43.48
C GLU A 91 -12.14 -5.93 -42.30
N LEU A 92 -13.10 -5.04 -42.56
CA LEU A 92 -13.84 -4.32 -41.52
C LEU A 92 -14.69 -5.27 -40.66
N SER A 93 -15.30 -6.28 -41.29
CA SER A 93 -16.03 -7.36 -40.61
C SER A 93 -15.11 -8.21 -39.72
N GLY A 94 -13.92 -8.57 -40.22
CA GLY A 94 -12.91 -9.30 -39.44
C GLY A 94 -12.38 -8.49 -38.25
N ARG A 95 -12.03 -7.22 -38.46
CA ARG A 95 -11.52 -6.29 -37.44
C ARG A 95 -12.51 -6.09 -36.31
N SER A 96 -13.76 -5.73 -36.65
CA SER A 96 -14.83 -5.53 -35.67
C SER A 96 -15.12 -6.81 -34.90
N ARG A 97 -15.12 -7.97 -35.57
CA ARG A 97 -15.27 -9.26 -34.91
C ARG A 97 -14.15 -9.51 -33.90
N VAL A 98 -12.88 -9.34 -34.25
CA VAL A 98 -11.75 -9.56 -33.30
C VAL A 98 -11.81 -8.60 -32.12
N ARG A 99 -12.09 -7.32 -32.38
CA ARG A 99 -12.27 -6.29 -31.34
C ARG A 99 -13.36 -6.72 -30.34
N THR A 100 -14.57 -6.99 -30.82
CA THR A 100 -15.72 -7.24 -29.94
C THR A 100 -15.74 -8.65 -29.35
N SER A 101 -15.38 -9.69 -30.12
CA SER A 101 -15.48 -11.09 -29.68
C SER A 101 -14.31 -11.57 -28.83
N VAL A 102 -13.11 -11.01 -29.02
CA VAL A 102 -11.89 -11.45 -28.33
C VAL A 102 -11.34 -10.35 -27.45
N PHE A 103 -10.91 -9.22 -28.01
CA PHE A 103 -10.16 -8.20 -27.28
C PHE A 103 -10.96 -7.64 -26.10
N ILE A 104 -12.16 -7.13 -26.38
CA ILE A 104 -13.05 -6.57 -25.34
C ILE A 104 -13.46 -7.65 -24.34
N ARG A 105 -13.81 -8.86 -24.80
CA ARG A 105 -14.20 -9.96 -23.89
C ARG A 105 -13.09 -10.38 -22.93
N VAL A 106 -11.85 -10.45 -23.41
CA VAL A 106 -10.70 -10.78 -22.56
C VAL A 106 -10.48 -9.69 -21.51
N ILE A 107 -10.49 -8.42 -21.92
CA ILE A 107 -10.30 -7.30 -20.99
C ILE A 107 -11.43 -7.23 -19.97
N ASP A 108 -12.69 -7.28 -20.42
CA ASP A 108 -13.86 -7.24 -19.53
C ASP A 108 -13.80 -8.39 -18.52
N ARG A 109 -13.45 -9.60 -18.96
CA ARG A 109 -13.30 -10.74 -18.04
C ARG A 109 -12.18 -10.54 -17.03
N LEU A 110 -11.02 -10.04 -17.45
CA LEU A 110 -9.90 -9.77 -16.55
C LEU A 110 -10.26 -8.67 -15.54
N VAL A 111 -10.94 -7.62 -15.97
CA VAL A 111 -11.43 -6.56 -15.09
C VAL A 111 -12.39 -7.12 -14.06
N SER A 112 -13.35 -7.97 -14.45
CA SER A 112 -14.28 -8.60 -13.50
C SER A 112 -13.57 -9.48 -12.46
N GLU A 113 -12.56 -10.26 -12.86
CA GLU A 113 -11.80 -11.09 -11.91
C GLU A 113 -10.90 -10.25 -10.99
N LEU A 114 -10.28 -9.19 -11.52
CA LEU A 114 -9.50 -8.25 -10.71
C LEU A 114 -10.39 -7.46 -9.76
N ASP A 115 -11.61 -7.11 -10.17
CA ASP A 115 -12.61 -6.46 -9.32
C ASP A 115 -13.00 -7.37 -8.15
N ARG A 116 -13.33 -8.64 -8.42
CA ARG A 116 -13.61 -9.63 -7.37
C ARG A 116 -12.46 -9.75 -6.37
N ARG A 117 -11.22 -9.79 -6.86
CA ARG A 117 -10.02 -9.83 -6.01
C ARG A 117 -9.83 -8.54 -5.23
N TYR A 118 -10.03 -7.39 -5.87
CA TYR A 118 -9.95 -6.08 -5.24
C TYR A 118 -10.94 -5.98 -4.07
N GLN A 119 -12.21 -6.35 -4.27
CA GLN A 119 -13.21 -6.34 -3.20
C GLN A 119 -12.78 -7.22 -2.03
N SER A 120 -12.28 -8.42 -2.30
CA SER A 120 -11.81 -9.32 -1.23
C SER A 120 -10.67 -8.70 -0.40
N TYR A 121 -9.73 -8.00 -1.04
CA TYR A 121 -8.65 -7.32 -0.33
C TYR A 121 -9.16 -6.07 0.41
N ASN A 122 -10.06 -5.32 -0.23
CA ASN A 122 -10.68 -4.13 0.33
C ASN A 122 -11.47 -4.46 1.60
N ASP A 123 -12.26 -5.53 1.59
CA ASP A 123 -13.00 -6.01 2.76
C ASP A 123 -12.05 -6.28 3.93
N VAL A 124 -10.94 -6.99 3.69
CA VAL A 124 -9.94 -7.25 4.73
C VAL A 124 -9.32 -5.93 5.23
N CYS A 125 -9.02 -5.01 4.33
CA CYS A 125 -8.47 -3.69 4.67
C CYS A 125 -9.45 -2.79 5.42
N GLU A 126 -10.75 -2.87 5.15
CA GLU A 126 -11.76 -2.12 5.90
C GLU A 126 -11.85 -2.62 7.34
N ASN A 127 -11.75 -3.93 7.55
CA ASN A 127 -11.81 -4.51 8.88
C ASN A 127 -10.50 -4.30 9.68
N PHE A 128 -9.34 -4.51 9.05
CA PHE A 128 -8.06 -4.59 9.76
C PHE A 128 -7.07 -3.48 9.39
N GLY A 129 -7.33 -2.68 8.36
CA GLY A 129 -6.38 -1.69 7.85
C GLY A 129 -6.10 -0.54 8.82
N PHE A 130 -6.94 -0.33 9.84
CA PHE A 130 -6.63 0.60 10.92
C PHE A 130 -5.38 0.19 11.72
N LEU A 131 -5.04 -1.11 11.76
CA LEU A 131 -3.84 -1.62 12.43
C LEU A 131 -2.55 -1.11 11.79
N ASN A 132 -2.53 -0.89 10.47
CA ASN A 132 -1.38 -0.29 9.78
C ASN A 132 -1.20 1.20 10.11
N ARG A 133 -2.28 1.87 10.51
CA ARG A 133 -2.33 3.30 10.79
C ARG A 133 -2.45 3.59 12.29
N PHE A 134 -2.05 2.65 13.14
CA PHE A 134 -2.24 2.71 14.59
C PHE A 134 -1.63 3.97 15.23
N HIS A 135 -0.53 4.47 14.68
CA HIS A 135 0.17 5.66 15.18
C HIS A 135 -0.51 6.98 14.76
N SER A 136 -1.07 7.03 13.55
CA SER A 136 -1.60 8.25 12.94
C SER A 136 -3.12 8.43 13.10
N ILE A 137 -3.84 7.37 13.45
CA ILE A 137 -5.29 7.41 13.66
C ILE A 137 -5.64 8.16 14.95
N SER A 138 -6.75 8.90 14.95
CA SER A 138 -7.25 9.57 16.15
C SER A 138 -7.80 8.56 17.16
N PRO A 139 -7.81 8.85 18.47
CA PRO A 139 -8.40 7.94 19.47
C PRO A 139 -9.87 7.64 19.20
N GLN A 140 -10.63 8.59 18.66
CA GLN A 140 -12.06 8.41 18.37
C GLN A 140 -12.28 7.50 17.16
N ASP A 141 -11.50 7.70 16.10
CA ASP A 141 -11.55 6.83 14.92
C ASP A 141 -11.02 5.43 15.22
N LEU A 142 -10.04 5.31 16.13
CA LEU A 142 -9.56 4.02 16.61
C LEU A 142 -10.67 3.27 17.36
N ARG A 143 -11.41 3.94 18.25
CA ARG A 143 -12.54 3.33 18.95
C ARG A 143 -13.63 2.86 18.00
N SER A 144 -13.97 3.66 16.98
CA SER A 144 -15.01 3.29 16.01
C SER A 144 -14.59 2.09 15.16
N ALA A 145 -13.33 2.05 14.69
CA ALA A 145 -12.78 0.92 13.94
C ALA A 145 -12.68 -0.35 14.81
N ALA A 146 -12.14 -0.23 16.03
CA ALA A 146 -12.02 -1.34 16.98
C ALA A 146 -13.39 -1.90 17.38
N ARG A 147 -14.39 -1.03 17.61
CA ARG A 147 -15.76 -1.45 17.90
C ARG A 147 -16.40 -2.17 16.71
N SER A 148 -16.18 -1.70 15.50
CA SER A 148 -16.67 -2.37 14.29
C SER A 148 -16.06 -3.77 14.14
N LEU A 149 -14.76 -3.92 14.45
CA LEU A 149 -14.08 -5.20 14.46
C LEU A 149 -14.61 -6.13 15.58
N GLN A 150 -14.76 -5.61 16.80
CA GLN A 150 -15.30 -6.36 17.95
C GLN A 150 -16.71 -6.88 17.69
N GLN A 151 -17.58 -6.05 17.11
CA GLN A 151 -18.94 -6.47 16.76
C GLN A 151 -18.95 -7.59 15.71
N LYS A 152 -18.00 -7.55 14.77
CA LYS A 152 -17.88 -8.57 13.72
C LYS A 152 -17.36 -9.90 14.25
N TYR A 153 -16.50 -9.86 15.26
CA TYR A 153 -15.88 -11.03 15.89
C TYR A 153 -16.23 -11.09 17.39
N SER A 154 -17.51 -10.95 17.73
CA SER A 154 -17.97 -10.86 19.12
C SER A 154 -17.78 -12.15 19.93
N SER A 155 -17.61 -13.29 19.24
CA SER A 155 -17.22 -14.56 19.87
C SER A 155 -15.74 -14.63 20.23
N ASP A 156 -14.89 -13.85 19.56
CA ASP A 156 -13.43 -13.91 19.69
C ASP A 156 -12.86 -12.68 20.42
N LEU A 157 -13.60 -11.55 20.43
CA LEU A 157 -13.19 -10.27 20.99
C LEU A 157 -14.15 -9.79 22.08
N GLU A 158 -13.61 -9.57 23.28
CA GLU A 158 -14.32 -9.01 24.43
C GLU A 158 -14.69 -7.53 24.20
N GLU A 159 -15.68 -7.00 24.94
CA GLU A 159 -16.12 -5.61 24.78
C GLU A 159 -15.03 -4.60 25.17
N GLU A 160 -14.16 -5.00 26.10
CA GLU A 160 -13.01 -4.26 26.61
C GLU A 160 -11.92 -4.03 25.54
N PHE A 161 -11.91 -4.82 24.45
CA PHE A 161 -10.94 -4.71 23.35
C PHE A 161 -10.84 -3.28 22.80
N VAL A 162 -11.96 -2.55 22.76
CA VAL A 162 -12.01 -1.19 22.23
C VAL A 162 -11.13 -0.23 23.04
N GLU A 163 -11.18 -0.31 24.37
CA GLU A 163 -10.34 0.53 25.24
C GLU A 163 -8.92 -0.03 25.35
N GLU A 164 -8.74 -1.36 25.32
CA GLU A 164 -7.41 -1.97 25.25
C GLU A 164 -6.61 -1.48 24.04
N ALA A 165 -7.26 -1.39 22.86
CA ALA A 165 -6.63 -0.86 21.65
C ALA A 165 -6.15 0.60 21.83
N VAL A 166 -6.92 1.43 22.52
CA VAL A 166 -6.55 2.83 22.82
C VAL A 166 -5.39 2.88 23.81
N HIS A 167 -5.47 2.13 24.91
CA HIS A 167 -4.38 2.05 25.88
C HIS A 167 -3.09 1.51 25.25
N PHE A 168 -3.18 0.51 24.37
CA PHE A 168 -2.04 -0.03 23.65
C PHE A 168 -1.39 1.01 22.73
N ARG A 169 -2.20 1.88 22.09
CA ARG A 169 -1.70 3.00 21.29
C ARG A 169 -0.93 3.98 22.17
N GLU A 170 -1.47 4.35 23.33
CA GLU A 170 -0.84 5.29 24.27
C GLU A 170 0.46 4.71 24.85
N LEU A 171 0.46 3.43 25.21
CA LEU A 171 1.64 2.71 25.67
C LEU A 171 2.76 2.71 24.61
N ARG A 172 2.41 2.48 23.34
CA ARG A 172 3.37 2.53 22.23
C ARG A 172 3.79 3.94 21.85
N ALA A 173 2.92 4.93 22.02
CA ALA A 173 3.28 6.33 21.84
C ALA A 173 4.31 6.78 22.88
N GLY A 174 4.26 6.17 24.07
CA GLY A 174 5.13 6.49 25.19
C GLY A 174 4.92 7.93 25.67
N PRO A 175 5.28 8.25 26.93
CA PRO A 175 5.62 9.63 27.24
C PRO A 175 6.77 10.01 26.30
N ALA A 176 6.66 11.15 25.61
CA ALA A 176 7.78 11.74 24.88
C ALA A 176 8.96 11.82 25.84
N SER A 177 9.90 10.87 25.75
CA SER A 177 11.13 10.80 26.55
C SER A 177 11.02 11.45 27.93
N GLY A 178 10.44 10.72 28.89
CA GLY A 178 10.56 11.02 30.31
C GLY A 178 9.25 11.40 30.97
N GLU A 179 8.46 10.41 31.37
CA GLU A 179 7.71 10.55 32.60
C GLU A 179 7.34 9.17 33.19
N VAL A 180 7.68 9.03 34.47
CA VAL A 180 7.45 7.93 35.44
C VAL A 180 8.51 6.82 35.50
N LEU A 181 9.52 7.03 36.38
CA LEU A 181 10.33 5.96 36.97
C LEU A 181 9.48 5.27 38.06
N GLY A 182 9.45 3.95 38.05
CA GLY A 182 8.62 3.15 38.95
C GLY A 182 8.80 3.44 40.44
N VAL A 183 7.85 2.93 41.23
CA VAL A 183 7.80 3.10 42.69
C VAL A 183 8.71 2.08 43.37
N TRP A 184 9.62 2.55 44.23
CA TRP A 184 10.35 1.70 45.19
C TRP A 184 10.08 2.22 46.60
N GLY A 185 9.54 1.37 47.48
CA GLY A 185 9.33 1.73 48.89
C GLY A 185 8.31 2.84 49.16
N GLY A 186 7.32 3.07 48.28
CA GLY A 186 6.22 4.01 48.52
C GLY A 186 6.50 5.48 48.14
N GLN A 187 7.57 5.78 47.40
CA GLN A 187 7.79 7.09 46.79
C GLN A 187 7.96 6.99 45.27
N VAL A 188 7.42 7.99 44.57
CA VAL A 188 7.54 8.17 43.12
C VAL A 188 8.87 8.85 42.83
N LEU A 189 9.68 8.23 41.96
CA LEU A 189 10.89 8.86 41.43
C LEU A 189 10.57 9.47 40.07
N ALA A 190 10.99 10.72 39.85
CA ALA A 190 11.00 11.35 38.55
C ALA A 190 12.35 12.03 38.37
N VAL A 191 12.99 11.83 37.21
CA VAL A 191 14.22 12.53 36.84
C VAL A 191 13.87 13.48 35.72
N SER A 192 13.74 14.77 36.06
CA SER A 192 13.79 15.85 35.08
C SER A 192 15.24 16.10 34.72
N GLY A 193 15.52 16.21 33.43
CA GLY A 193 16.85 16.55 32.93
C GLY A 193 17.37 17.86 33.53
N VAL A 194 18.67 17.84 33.86
CA VAL A 194 19.51 18.94 34.36
C VAL A 194 19.28 19.36 35.82
N GLU A 195 19.65 18.48 36.77
CA GLU A 195 20.50 18.75 37.94
C GLU A 195 20.56 17.50 38.83
N LEU A 196 21.74 16.85 38.87
CA LEU A 196 22.00 15.79 39.86
C LEU A 196 22.42 16.46 41.17
N ALA A 197 21.46 16.82 42.02
CA ALA A 197 21.73 17.17 43.41
C ALA A 197 21.82 15.89 44.25
N VAL A 198 23.02 15.33 44.37
CA VAL A 198 23.30 14.27 45.34
C VAL A 198 23.47 14.92 46.71
N TRP A 199 22.50 14.72 47.61
CA TRP A 199 22.60 15.15 49.00
C TRP A 199 23.56 14.23 49.76
N TRP A 200 24.80 14.69 49.98
CA TRP A 200 25.64 14.25 51.09
C TRP A 200 25.79 15.41 52.08
N GLY A 201 25.80 15.09 53.37
CA GLY A 201 25.66 16.02 54.47
C GLY A 201 26.65 17.19 54.49
N TRP A 202 26.16 18.31 55.05
CA TRP A 202 26.89 19.35 55.75
C TRP A 202 28.10 19.95 55.02
N GLN A 203 27.84 20.81 54.02
CA GLN A 203 28.54 22.08 53.81
C GLN A 203 27.82 22.89 52.72
N VAL A 204 27.67 24.20 52.95
CA VAL A 204 27.08 25.15 52.01
C VAL A 204 28.02 25.33 50.81
N LEU A 205 27.52 25.15 49.58
CA LEU A 205 28.17 25.65 48.38
C LEU A 205 27.14 26.28 47.43
N ALA A 206 27.51 27.43 46.88
CA ALA A 206 26.65 28.33 46.13
C ALA A 206 26.20 27.75 44.77
N LEU A 207 24.94 28.00 44.41
CA LEU A 207 24.45 27.89 43.02
C LEU A 207 24.91 29.12 42.23
N ALA A 208 25.57 28.89 41.10
CA ALA A 208 25.80 29.91 40.08
C ALA A 208 24.85 29.65 38.91
N VAL A 209 24.02 30.63 38.56
CA VAL A 209 23.15 30.61 37.38
C VAL A 209 23.78 31.48 36.28
N PRO A 210 23.77 31.07 34.99
CA PRO A 210 24.26 31.91 33.90
C PRO A 210 23.21 32.97 33.56
N GLY A 211 23.45 34.21 33.98
CA GLY A 211 22.59 35.36 33.72
C GLY A 211 22.49 36.25 34.96
N GLY A 212 23.33 37.30 34.99
CA GLY A 212 23.69 38.02 36.20
C GLY A 212 22.55 38.58 37.05
N GLN A 213 22.61 38.31 38.35
CA GLN A 213 22.55 39.29 39.44
C GLN A 213 22.93 38.58 40.75
N VAL A 214 23.92 39.12 41.46
CA VAL A 214 24.32 38.67 42.80
C VAL A 214 23.47 39.43 43.82
N LEU A 215 22.70 38.71 44.65
CA LEU A 215 22.10 39.28 45.85
C LEU A 215 22.74 38.68 47.10
N ALA A 216 23.26 39.57 47.92
CA ALA A 216 24.09 39.28 49.08
C ALA A 216 23.27 39.13 50.37
N VAL A 217 23.79 38.28 51.27
CA VAL A 217 23.84 38.40 52.75
C VAL A 217 22.57 38.20 53.58
N SER A 218 22.64 37.30 54.58
CA SER A 218 22.50 37.66 56.01
C SER A 218 22.95 36.51 56.92
N GLY A 219 23.75 36.84 57.94
CA GLY A 219 24.34 35.90 58.89
C GLY A 219 23.48 35.62 60.12
N GLY A 220 24.03 34.79 61.01
CA GLY A 220 23.49 34.54 62.35
C GLY A 220 24.07 33.25 62.95
N GLY A 221 25.13 33.39 63.74
CA GLY A 221 25.79 32.26 64.41
C GLY A 221 25.14 31.86 65.74
N ARG A 222 25.48 30.66 66.23
CA ARG A 222 26.09 30.41 67.55
C ARG A 222 26.16 28.91 67.84
N CYS A 223 27.29 28.54 68.46
CA CYS A 223 27.60 27.36 69.27
C CYS A 223 27.49 25.99 68.62
#